data_AF-A0A3C1KQI0-F1
#
_entry.id   AF-A0A3C1KQI0-F1
#
_cell.length_a   1.000
_cell.length_b   1.000
_cell.length_c   1.000
_cell.angle_alpha   90.00
_cell.angle_beta   90.00
_cell.angle_gamma   90.00
#
_symmetry.space_group_name_H-M   'P 1'
#
loop_
_entity.id
_entity.type
_entity.pdbx_description
1 polymer ?
#
loop_
_entity_poly.entity_id
_entity_poly.type
_entity_poly.pdbx_seq_one_letter_code
_entity_poly.pdbx_strand_id
1 'polypeptide(L)'
;PQGTLFGKNTTGGALVFTTNKPVEEFEGSVGLRVGNYDRLDTEFVLNVPLTDSVWTRLSGVTRKRDGQIENLFDGEDYMDEDRQSLIWQTRWTATEDLVLDLNLNWADTDQKMRPQKCVNVEGANGWQAALFNAIAIG
;
A
#
# COMPACT_ATOMS: atom_id res chain seq x y z
N PRO A 1 -9.29 34.67 0.14
CA PRO A 1 -8.24 34.28 1.11
C PRO A 1 -8.53 32.88 1.68
N GLN A 2 -8.06 31.84 0.98
CA GLN A 2 -8.12 30.42 1.37
C GLN A 2 -6.70 29.87 1.19
N GLY A 3 -5.87 29.98 2.23
CA GLY A 3 -4.42 29.82 2.09
C GLY A 3 -3.68 29.40 3.36
N THR A 4 -4.36 28.82 4.34
CA THR A 4 -3.76 28.46 5.64
C THR A 4 -3.79 26.98 5.99
N LEU A 5 -4.54 26.13 5.26
CA LEU A 5 -4.62 24.69 5.55
C LEU A 5 -3.79 23.80 4.62
N PHE A 6 -3.38 24.28 3.45
CA PHE A 6 -2.76 23.42 2.42
C PHE A 6 -1.40 23.89 1.87
N GLY A 7 -0.85 25.00 2.36
CA GLY A 7 0.49 25.47 1.95
C GLY A 7 0.60 25.90 0.48
N LYS A 8 1.60 26.72 0.16
CA LYS A 8 1.79 27.39 -1.14
C LYS A 8 2.39 26.50 -2.26
N ASN A 9 2.19 25.17 -2.25
CA ASN A 9 2.90 24.26 -3.16
C ASN A 9 2.06 23.13 -3.81
N THR A 10 0.77 23.32 -4.04
CA THR A 10 -0.04 22.36 -4.82
C THR A 10 -0.85 23.07 -5.90
N THR A 11 -0.25 23.24 -7.08
CA THR A 11 -0.94 23.74 -8.29
C THR A 11 -2.08 22.80 -8.72
N GLY A 12 -2.10 21.55 -8.25
CA GLY A 12 -3.07 20.51 -8.61
C GLY A 12 -4.20 20.24 -7.59
N GLY A 13 -4.26 20.93 -6.45
CA GLY A 13 -5.26 20.70 -5.39
C GLY A 13 -4.79 19.77 -4.26
N ALA A 14 -5.68 19.49 -3.29
CA ALA A 14 -5.39 18.69 -2.10
C ALA A 14 -6.25 17.42 -2.04
N LEU A 15 -5.63 16.28 -1.77
CA LEU A 15 -6.31 15.02 -1.49
C LEU A 15 -6.35 14.82 0.03
N VAL A 16 -7.55 14.64 0.59
CA VAL A 16 -7.76 14.38 2.01
C VAL A 16 -8.22 12.94 2.16
N PHE A 17 -7.40 12.12 2.80
CA PHE A 17 -7.75 10.77 3.20
C PHE A 17 -8.18 10.80 4.67
N THR A 18 -9.37 10.29 4.97
CA THR A 18 -9.89 10.20 6.34
C THR A 18 -10.28 8.76 6.62
N THR A 19 -9.68 8.17 7.66
CA THR A 19 -10.01 6.82 8.12
C THR A 19 -11.27 6.84 8.99
N ASN A 20 -12.03 5.74 8.96
CA ASN A 20 -13.11 5.54 9.91
C ASN A 20 -12.52 5.44 11.33
N LYS A 21 -13.20 6.07 12.29
CA LYS A 21 -12.75 6.09 13.69
C LYS A 21 -13.32 4.88 14.45
N PRO A 22 -12.70 4.46 15.57
CA PRO A 22 -13.32 3.49 16.46
C PRO A 22 -14.68 3.99 16.97
N VAL A 23 -15.67 3.10 17.04
CA VAL A 23 -17.04 3.38 17.50
C VAL A 23 -17.42 2.56 18.73
N GLU A 24 -18.53 2.95 19.38
CA GLU A 24 -19.04 2.31 20.60
C GLU A 24 -19.63 0.92 20.37
N GLU A 25 -20.02 0.62 19.13
CA GLU A 25 -20.64 -0.66 18.78
C GLU A 25 -19.59 -1.69 18.34
N PHE A 26 -19.80 -2.95 18.72
CA PHE A 26 -19.04 -4.04 18.13
C PHE A 26 -19.51 -4.24 16.68
N GLU A 27 -18.62 -4.02 15.73
CA GLU A 27 -18.88 -4.22 14.30
C GLU A 27 -17.69 -4.87 13.63
N GLY A 28 -17.95 -5.64 12.57
CA GLY A 28 -16.89 -6.25 11.79
C GLY A 28 -17.35 -6.64 10.41
N SER A 29 -16.42 -6.65 9.48
CA SER A 29 -16.65 -7.09 8.12
C SER A 29 -15.42 -7.82 7.60
N VAL A 30 -15.64 -8.87 6.83
CA VAL A 30 -14.59 -9.57 6.09
C VAL A 30 -15.01 -9.65 4.64
N GLY A 31 -14.06 -9.40 3.74
CA GLY A 31 -14.22 -9.49 2.31
C GLY A 31 -13.16 -10.41 1.73
N LEU A 32 -13.59 -11.26 0.80
CA LEU A 32 -12.70 -12.09 0.00
C LEU A 32 -13.01 -11.83 -1.47
N ARG A 33 -11.98 -11.62 -2.28
CA ARG A 33 -12.10 -11.49 -3.73
C ARG A 33 -11.15 -12.46 -4.40
N VAL A 34 -11.71 -13.29 -5.28
CA VAL A 34 -10.94 -14.15 -6.18
C VAL A 34 -11.11 -13.69 -7.62
N GLY A 35 -10.14 -13.97 -8.48
CA GLY A 35 -10.18 -13.55 -9.88
C GLY A 35 -9.06 -14.15 -10.72
N ASN A 36 -8.94 -13.68 -11.97
CA ASN A 36 -7.91 -14.14 -12.91
C ASN A 36 -6.49 -13.87 -12.40
N TYR A 37 -5.52 -14.63 -12.93
CA TYR A 37 -4.10 -14.59 -12.54
C TYR A 37 -3.92 -14.93 -11.05
N ASP A 38 -4.61 -15.99 -10.61
CA ASP A 38 -4.61 -16.49 -9.23
C ASP A 38 -4.81 -15.39 -8.17
N ARG A 39 -5.68 -14.42 -8.49
CA ARG A 39 -5.95 -13.30 -7.59
C ARG A 39 -6.62 -13.79 -6.31
N LEU A 40 -6.08 -13.35 -5.18
CA LEU A 40 -6.71 -13.44 -3.86
C LEU A 40 -6.52 -12.11 -3.11
N ASP A 41 -7.62 -11.38 -2.94
CA ASP A 41 -7.66 -10.27 -2.00
C ASP A 41 -8.40 -10.70 -0.74
N THR A 42 -7.88 -10.28 0.41
CA THR A 42 -8.59 -10.37 1.69
C THR A 42 -8.61 -8.99 2.32
N GLU A 43 -9.78 -8.56 2.77
CA GLU A 43 -9.95 -7.35 3.56
C GLU A 43 -10.71 -7.69 4.83
N PHE A 44 -10.34 -7.06 5.93
CA PHE A 44 -11.08 -7.19 7.17
C PHE A 44 -11.09 -5.88 7.94
N VAL A 45 -12.15 -5.73 8.71
CA VAL A 45 -12.34 -4.65 9.66
C VAL A 45 -12.95 -5.25 10.90
N LEU A 46 -12.44 -4.85 12.06
CA LEU A 46 -12.96 -5.23 13.35
C LEU A 46 -12.94 -4.00 14.25
N ASN A 47 -14.10 -3.64 14.78
CA ASN A 47 -14.26 -2.62 15.79
C ASN A 47 -14.69 -3.28 17.10
N VAL A 48 -13.99 -2.95 18.18
CA VAL A 48 -14.24 -3.54 19.49
C VAL A 48 -14.36 -2.43 20.53
N PRO A 49 -15.51 -2.30 21.22
CA PRO A 49 -15.58 -1.53 22.45
C PRO A 49 -14.86 -2.29 23.56
N LEU A 50 -13.68 -1.80 23.97
CA LEU A 50 -12.90 -2.40 25.06
C LEU A 50 -13.53 -2.05 26.42
N THR A 51 -14.05 -0.82 26.55
CA THR A 51 -14.81 -0.31 27.69
C THR A 51 -15.86 0.69 27.20
N ASP A 52 -16.66 1.25 28.12
CA ASP A 52 -17.61 2.34 27.84
C ASP A 52 -16.94 3.65 27.37
N SER A 53 -15.61 3.75 27.47
CA SER A 53 -14.84 4.95 27.13
C SER A 53 -13.62 4.69 26.25
N VAL A 54 -13.32 3.43 25.93
CA VAL A 54 -12.17 3.03 25.11
C VAL A 54 -12.63 2.09 24.01
N TRP A 55 -12.37 2.49 22.76
CA TRP A 55 -12.75 1.74 21.57
C TRP A 55 -11.55 1.54 20.67
N THR A 56 -11.43 0.37 20.06
CA THR A 56 -10.36 0.09 19.11
C THR A 56 -10.91 -0.41 17.79
N ARG A 57 -10.22 -0.05 16.71
CA ARG A 57 -10.51 -0.51 15.36
C ARG A 57 -9.23 -1.06 14.75
N LEU A 58 -9.31 -2.27 14.24
CA LEU A 58 -8.28 -2.91 13.44
C LEU A 58 -8.82 -3.15 12.04
N SER A 59 -8.11 -2.68 11.02
CA SER A 59 -8.45 -2.97 9.64
C SER A 59 -7.21 -3.34 8.86
N GLY A 60 -7.34 -4.28 7.93
CA GLY A 60 -6.24 -4.68 7.07
C GLY A 60 -6.72 -5.12 5.71
N VAL A 61 -5.81 -5.03 4.74
CA VAL A 61 -6.02 -5.54 3.39
C VAL A 61 -4.75 -6.25 2.92
N THR A 62 -4.94 -7.39 2.27
CA THR A 62 -3.91 -8.04 1.46
C THR A 62 -4.44 -8.19 0.04
N ARG A 63 -3.59 -7.91 -0.94
CA ARG A 63 -3.87 -8.08 -2.35
C ARG A 63 -2.75 -8.91 -2.94
N LYS A 64 -3.11 -10.09 -3.44
CA LYS A 64 -2.19 -11.00 -4.13
C LYS A 64 -2.70 -11.29 -5.53
N ARG A 65 -1.85 -11.17 -6.54
CA ARG A 65 -2.15 -11.54 -7.93
C ARG A 65 -0.85 -11.80 -8.67
N ASP A 66 -0.83 -12.83 -9.49
CA ASP A 66 0.29 -13.14 -10.35
C ASP A 66 0.46 -12.11 -11.46
N GLY A 67 1.64 -12.13 -12.08
CA GLY A 67 1.97 -11.25 -13.18
C GLY A 67 1.11 -11.55 -14.41
N GLN A 68 0.89 -10.52 -15.21
CA GLN A 68 0.07 -10.60 -16.41
C GLN A 68 0.91 -10.78 -17.68
N ILE A 69 2.22 -10.52 -17.58
CA ILE A 69 3.18 -10.63 -18.69
C ILE A 69 4.24 -11.64 -18.28
N GLU A 70 4.25 -12.76 -18.98
CA GLU A 70 5.36 -13.72 -18.93
C GLU A 70 6.48 -13.24 -19.86
N ASN A 71 7.70 -13.20 -19.33
CA ASN A 71 8.89 -12.91 -20.13
C ASN A 71 9.47 -14.21 -20.70
N LEU A 72 9.38 -14.38 -22.03
CA LEU A 72 9.88 -15.56 -22.73
C LEU A 72 11.40 -15.75 -22.63
N PHE A 73 12.17 -14.73 -22.21
CA PHE A 73 13.62 -14.82 -22.08
C PHE A 73 14.07 -15.51 -20.78
N ASP A 74 13.42 -15.23 -19.65
CA ASP A 74 13.81 -15.75 -18.33
C ASP A 74 12.70 -16.54 -17.62
N GLY A 75 11.50 -16.60 -18.19
CA GLY A 75 10.34 -17.29 -17.64
C GLY A 75 9.75 -16.61 -16.39
N GLU A 76 10.13 -15.35 -16.10
CA GLU A 76 9.55 -14.60 -14.99
C GLU A 76 8.27 -13.85 -15.40
N ASP A 77 7.32 -13.79 -14.47
CA ASP A 77 6.11 -12.99 -14.60
C ASP A 77 6.31 -11.56 -14.08
N TYR A 78 5.74 -10.59 -14.80
CA TYR A 78 5.76 -9.16 -14.49
C TYR A 78 4.34 -8.60 -14.29
N MET A 79 4.26 -7.48 -13.56
CA MET A 79 3.00 -6.81 -13.20
C MET A 79 2.13 -7.60 -12.22
N ASP A 80 2.80 -8.32 -11.32
CA ASP A 80 2.21 -8.92 -10.15
C ASP A 80 1.80 -7.86 -9.10
N GLU A 81 1.02 -8.30 -8.12
CA GLU A 81 0.59 -7.49 -6.98
C GLU A 81 0.79 -8.29 -5.71
N ASP A 82 1.73 -7.89 -4.83
CA ASP A 82 1.74 -8.25 -3.42
C ASP A 82 1.73 -6.96 -2.59
N ARG A 83 0.60 -6.70 -1.95
CA ARG A 83 0.42 -5.52 -1.10
C ARG A 83 -0.27 -5.90 0.17
N GLN A 84 0.21 -5.35 1.26
CA GLN A 84 -0.34 -5.61 2.58
C GLN A 84 -0.40 -4.30 3.36
N SER A 85 -1.50 -4.05 4.05
CA SER A 85 -1.55 -2.94 4.99
C SER A 85 -2.40 -3.29 6.20
N LEU A 86 -2.04 -2.65 7.31
CA LEU A 86 -2.68 -2.80 8.60
C LEU A 86 -2.80 -1.41 9.24
N ILE A 87 -4.00 -1.10 9.73
CA ILE A 87 -4.31 0.12 10.45
C ILE A 87 -4.89 -0.28 11.79
N TRP A 88 -4.24 0.19 12.86
CA TRP A 88 -4.74 0.06 14.22
C TRP A 88 -5.04 1.45 14.77
N GLN A 89 -6.27 1.64 15.23
CA GLN A 89 -6.73 2.85 15.88
C GLN A 89 -7.28 2.54 17.27
N THR A 90 -7.01 3.41 18.23
CA THR A 90 -7.63 3.37 19.55
C THR A 90 -8.08 4.77 19.92
N ARG A 91 -9.31 4.88 20.41
CA ARG A 91 -9.91 6.12 20.90
C ARG A 91 -10.23 5.95 22.37
N TRP A 92 -9.88 6.95 23.16
CA TRP A 92 -10.19 7.02 24.58
C TRP A 92 -10.82 8.37 24.90
N THR A 93 -12.06 8.35 25.39
CA THR A 93 -12.71 9.50 26.03
C THR A 93 -12.33 9.50 27.50
N ALA A 94 -11.26 10.20 27.86
CA ALA A 94 -10.77 10.26 29.24
C ALA A 94 -11.75 11.03 30.14
N THR A 95 -12.41 12.05 29.60
CA THR A 95 -13.50 12.82 30.21
C THR A 95 -14.47 13.28 29.13
N GLU A 96 -15.56 13.97 29.50
CA GLU A 96 -16.52 14.57 28.55
C GLU A 96 -15.85 15.57 27.57
N ASP A 97 -14.74 16.19 27.98
CA ASP A 97 -14.04 17.23 27.22
C ASP A 97 -12.68 16.77 26.64
N LEU A 98 -12.22 15.56 26.98
CA LEU A 98 -10.90 15.07 26.57
C LEU A 98 -11.00 13.74 25.81
N VAL A 99 -10.67 13.81 24.53
CA VAL A 99 -10.55 12.64 23.63
C VAL A 99 -9.11 12.47 23.19
N LEU A 100 -8.59 11.25 23.36
CA LEU A 100 -7.27 10.83 22.91
C LEU A 100 -7.43 9.81 21.79
N ASP A 101 -6.85 10.09 20.63
CA ASP A 101 -6.86 9.22 19.45
C ASP A 101 -5.43 8.76 19.14
N LEU A 102 -5.20 7.44 19.12
CA LEU A 102 -3.99 6.79 18.63
C LEU A 102 -4.28 6.16 17.27
N ASN A 103 -3.38 6.35 16.31
CA ASN A 103 -3.49 5.77 14.97
C ASN A 103 -2.10 5.29 14.50
N LEU A 104 -1.99 4.00 14.21
CA LEU A 104 -0.80 3.34 13.68
C LEU A 104 -1.14 2.73 12.32
N ASN A 105 -0.35 3.06 11.30
CA ASN A 105 -0.49 2.53 9.95
C ASN A 105 0.80 1.83 9.57
N TRP A 106 0.67 0.60 9.07
CA TRP A 106 1.75 -0.15 8.47
C TRP A 106 1.31 -0.57 7.06
N ALA A 107 2.22 -0.48 6.10
CA ALA A 107 1.99 -0.93 4.74
C ALA A 107 3.29 -1.43 4.14
N ASP A 108 3.20 -2.52 3.41
CA ASP A 108 4.29 -3.11 2.65
C ASP A 108 3.81 -3.41 1.22
N THR A 109 4.71 -3.31 0.26
CA THR A 109 4.42 -3.50 -1.15
C THR A 109 5.65 -4.09 -1.82
N ASP A 110 5.50 -5.34 -2.28
CA ASP A 110 6.49 -6.05 -3.06
C ASP A 110 5.86 -6.39 -4.41
N GLN A 111 6.42 -5.84 -5.49
CA GLN A 111 5.87 -6.00 -6.83
C GLN A 111 6.99 -5.91 -7.87
N LYS A 112 6.99 -6.83 -8.81
CA LYS A 112 7.79 -6.81 -10.03
C LYS A 112 7.14 -5.89 -11.07
N MET A 113 7.40 -4.59 -10.96
CA MET A 113 6.94 -3.60 -11.93
C MET A 113 7.82 -3.56 -13.20
N ARG A 114 7.18 -3.79 -14.36
CA ARG A 114 7.70 -3.65 -15.75
C ARG A 114 8.93 -4.53 -16.13
N PRO A 115 8.96 -5.05 -17.37
CA PRO A 115 10.14 -5.72 -17.91
C PRO A 115 11.20 -4.67 -18.28
N GLN A 116 12.02 -4.25 -17.33
CA GLN A 116 13.29 -3.57 -17.62
C GLN A 116 14.43 -4.34 -16.97
N LYS A 117 14.61 -5.59 -17.42
CA LYS A 117 15.84 -6.32 -17.13
C LYS A 117 16.89 -5.88 -18.14
N CYS A 118 17.78 -4.99 -17.72
CA CYS A 118 18.98 -4.67 -18.50
C CYS A 118 19.89 -5.90 -18.46
N VAL A 119 19.80 -6.76 -19.46
CA VAL A 119 20.73 -7.89 -19.62
C VAL A 119 21.93 -7.44 -20.44
N ASN A 120 23.13 -7.81 -19.98
CA ASN A 120 24.33 -7.66 -20.79
C ASN A 120 24.24 -8.68 -21.94
N VAL A 121 24.12 -8.18 -23.17
CA VAL A 121 24.14 -9.04 -24.37
C VAL A 121 25.57 -9.57 -24.52
N GLU A 122 25.79 -10.83 -24.13
CA GLU A 122 27.09 -11.47 -24.33
C GLU A 122 27.40 -11.54 -25.83
N GLY A 123 28.52 -10.91 -26.22
CA GLY A 123 28.96 -10.80 -27.61
C GLY A 123 28.80 -9.42 -28.25
N ALA A 124 28.20 -8.43 -27.56
CA ALA A 124 28.19 -7.04 -28.02
C ALA A 124 29.59 -6.41 -27.88
N ASN A 125 30.41 -6.54 -28.92
CA ASN A 125 31.73 -5.91 -29.00
C ASN A 125 31.64 -4.61 -29.80
N GLY A 126 32.03 -3.49 -29.20
CA GLY A 126 32.04 -2.18 -29.86
C GLY A 126 32.18 -1.02 -28.87
N TRP A 127 32.51 0.17 -29.37
CA TRP A 127 32.67 1.37 -28.54
C TRP A 127 31.37 1.75 -27.82
N GLN A 128 30.20 1.44 -28.38
CA GLN A 128 28.91 1.66 -27.73
C GLN A 128 28.71 0.74 -26.52
N ALA A 129 29.16 -0.52 -26.59
CA ALA A 129 29.08 -1.47 -25.48
C ALA A 129 30.06 -1.13 -24.35
N ALA A 130 31.27 -0.67 -24.72
CA ALA A 130 32.24 -0.14 -23.75
C ALA A 130 31.72 1.12 -23.05
N LEU A 131 31.06 2.02 -23.79
CA LEU A 131 30.42 3.21 -23.23
C LEU A 131 29.30 2.82 -22.26
N PHE A 132 28.39 1.91 -22.65
CA PHE A 132 27.33 1.43 -21.77
C PHE A 132 27.85 0.82 -20.48
N ASN A 133 28.86 -0.07 -20.52
CA ASN A 133 29.48 -0.63 -19.32
C ASN A 133 30.17 0.43 -18.44
N ALA A 134 30.72 1.49 -19.03
CA ALA A 134 31.34 2.57 -18.26
C ALA A 134 30.32 3.46 -17.54
N ILE A 135 29.10 3.60 -18.06
CA ILE A 135 28.05 4.45 -17.45
C ILE A 135 27.03 3.64 -16.62
N ALA A 136 26.91 2.32 -16.84
CA ALA A 136 25.91 1.45 -16.19
C ALA A 136 26.34 0.92 -14.80
N ILE A 137 27.47 1.39 -14.26
CA ILE A 137 27.88 1.10 -12.88
C ILE A 137 27.30 2.21 -11.98
N GLY A 138 26.16 1.89 -11.36
CA GLY A 138 25.44 2.68 -10.38
C GLY A 138 24.15 1.99 -9.97
#